data_AF-A0A962RUI4-F1
#
_entry.id   AF-A0A962RUI4-F1
#
_cell.length_a   1.000
_cell.length_b   1.000
_cell.length_c   1.000
_cell.angle_alpha   90.00
_cell.angle_beta   90.00
_cell.angle_gamma   90.00
#
_symmetry.space_group_name_H-M   'P 1'
#
loop_
_entity.id
_entity.type
_entity.pdbx_description
1 polymer ?
#
loop_
_entity_poly.entity_id
_entity_poly.type
_entity_poly.pdbx_seq_one_letter_code
_entity_poly.pdbx_strand_id
1 'polypeptide(L)'
;MFTTTTLRRVLAATTLSLASLAAQAGLINVDASNSGWYTSSGSQNGTTANLNADSSGPAGQTRNNWLGFDLTGVTGTIVSARLEVASDPQNDSGQLFSWSGVSTPYASLGTVSSVAIFNDLGDGPIYAQGTHTAGIINLFDINGAGIAALNAALGSMWAIGGSHDGAGGIDAFGFTSGVNQGDHLRLVLNTAAVPEPTGLALCGLGIAAFGARRRRV
;
A
#
# COMPACT_ATOMS: atom_id res chain seq x y z
N MET A 1 -40.86 69.46 24.77
CA MET A 1 -41.14 68.20 25.49
C MET A 1 -40.57 67.09 24.64
N PHE A 2 -39.43 66.53 25.08
CA PHE A 2 -38.73 65.38 24.49
C PHE A 2 -39.66 64.14 24.53
N THR A 3 -39.59 63.09 23.68
CA THR A 3 -38.40 62.33 23.27
C THR A 3 -38.73 61.41 22.08
N THR A 4 -37.79 61.31 21.15
CA THR A 4 -37.67 60.33 20.05
C THR A 4 -37.41 58.92 20.60
N THR A 5 -37.93 57.84 19.98
CA THR A 5 -37.29 56.52 20.11
C THR A 5 -37.44 55.68 18.85
N THR A 6 -36.33 55.62 18.12
CA THR A 6 -36.02 54.87 16.92
C THR A 6 -35.94 53.37 17.23
N LEU A 7 -36.82 52.55 16.66
CA LEU A 7 -36.70 51.09 16.72
C LEU A 7 -35.65 50.63 15.69
N ARG A 8 -34.38 50.60 16.10
CA ARG A 8 -33.28 50.01 15.32
C ARG A 8 -33.51 48.50 15.17
N ARG A 9 -33.93 48.05 13.99
CA ARG A 9 -33.86 46.65 13.58
C ARG A 9 -32.39 46.30 13.29
N VAL A 10 -31.73 45.62 14.23
CA VAL A 10 -30.41 45.04 14.00
C VAL A 10 -30.63 43.71 13.27
N LEU A 11 -30.36 43.68 11.96
CA LEU A 11 -30.17 42.45 11.21
C LEU A 11 -28.80 41.89 11.60
N ALA A 12 -28.78 40.86 12.43
CA ALA A 12 -27.55 40.09 12.67
C ALA A 12 -27.38 39.08 11.53
N ALA A 13 -26.68 39.48 10.46
CA ALA A 13 -26.21 38.56 9.45
C ALA A 13 -24.99 37.82 10.01
N THR A 14 -25.19 36.58 10.49
CA THR A 14 -24.08 35.72 10.90
C THR A 14 -23.66 34.89 9.69
N THR A 15 -22.61 35.33 9.01
CA THR A 15 -21.92 34.54 7.98
C THR A 15 -21.20 33.38 8.66
N LEU A 16 -21.76 32.17 8.55
CA LEU A 16 -21.12 30.94 8.98
C LEU A 16 -20.12 30.53 7.89
N SER A 17 -18.87 30.95 8.01
CA SER A 17 -17.80 30.44 7.17
C SER A 17 -17.51 28.99 7.57
N LEU A 18 -18.03 28.02 6.82
CA LEU A 18 -17.54 26.65 6.86
C LEU A 18 -16.09 26.68 6.36
N ALA A 19 -15.12 26.62 7.28
CA ALA A 19 -13.76 26.29 6.92
C ALA A 19 -13.74 24.83 6.51
N SER A 20 -13.79 24.56 5.20
CA SER A 20 -13.42 23.25 4.66
C SER A 20 -11.95 23.03 5.00
N LEU A 21 -11.66 22.13 5.94
CA LEU A 21 -10.30 21.60 6.08
C LEU A 21 -9.98 20.93 4.74
N ALA A 22 -8.97 21.47 4.03
CA ALA A 22 -8.56 20.93 2.76
C ALA A 22 -8.10 19.49 2.97
N ALA A 23 -8.77 18.54 2.30
CA ALA A 23 -8.31 17.18 2.16
C ALA A 23 -6.88 17.19 1.58
N GLN A 24 -5.88 16.85 2.39
CA GLN A 24 -4.51 16.82 1.91
C GLN A 24 -4.21 15.42 1.37
N ALA A 25 -3.96 15.34 0.06
CA ALA A 25 -3.41 14.14 -0.54
C ALA A 25 -1.99 13.92 0.01
N GLY A 26 -1.72 12.71 0.49
CA GLY A 26 -0.47 12.36 1.14
C GLY A 26 0.30 11.31 0.35
N LEU A 27 1.59 11.57 0.13
CA LEU A 27 2.54 10.55 -0.31
C LEU A 27 3.04 9.80 0.91
N ILE A 28 2.84 8.47 0.93
CA ILE A 28 3.21 7.59 2.03
C ILE A 28 4.15 6.53 1.48
N ASN A 29 5.30 6.37 2.14
CA ASN A 29 6.24 5.28 1.85
C ASN A 29 6.03 4.17 2.88
N VAL A 30 5.73 2.97 2.42
CA VAL A 30 5.60 1.77 3.24
C VAL A 30 6.69 0.79 2.84
N ASP A 31 7.72 0.65 3.68
CA ASP A 31 8.76 -0.34 3.46
C ASP A 31 8.23 -1.75 3.74
N ALA A 32 8.75 -2.74 3.02
CA ALA A 32 8.37 -4.13 3.21
C ALA A 32 8.72 -4.57 4.64
N SER A 33 7.71 -5.06 5.36
CA SER A 33 7.85 -5.60 6.71
C SER A 33 8.56 -6.96 6.71
N ASN A 34 8.47 -7.69 5.59
CA ASN A 34 9.14 -8.97 5.43
C ASN A 34 9.16 -9.40 3.95
N SER A 35 10.02 -10.35 3.63
CA SER A 35 10.14 -10.93 2.30
C SER A 35 10.82 -12.30 2.32
N GLY A 36 10.63 -13.03 1.23
CA GLY A 36 11.26 -14.33 1.04
C GLY A 36 10.92 -14.94 -0.32
N TRP A 37 11.22 -16.23 -0.45
CA TRP A 37 10.90 -17.04 -1.62
C TRP A 37 10.52 -18.46 -1.24
N TYR A 38 9.79 -19.08 -2.17
CA TYR A 38 9.47 -20.50 -2.17
C TYR A 38 10.00 -21.12 -3.46
N THR A 39 10.43 -22.38 -3.39
CA THR A 39 10.75 -23.17 -4.57
C THR A 39 9.55 -23.98 -5.04
N SER A 40 9.59 -24.45 -6.28
CA SER A 40 8.59 -25.37 -6.84
C SER A 40 8.45 -26.71 -6.11
N SER A 41 9.42 -27.11 -5.29
CA SER A 41 9.32 -28.27 -4.39
C SER A 41 8.74 -27.94 -3.02
N GLY A 42 8.44 -26.66 -2.76
CA GLY A 42 7.88 -26.16 -1.50
C GLY A 42 8.92 -25.79 -0.45
N SER A 43 10.22 -25.92 -0.72
CA SER A 43 11.26 -25.35 0.18
C SER A 43 11.17 -23.83 0.20
N GLN A 44 11.66 -23.21 1.28
CA GLN A 44 11.51 -21.78 1.51
C GLN A 44 12.70 -21.25 2.32
N ASN A 45 13.02 -19.96 2.19
CA ASN A 45 14.19 -19.33 2.85
C ASN A 45 13.85 -18.62 4.16
N GLY A 46 12.68 -18.83 4.71
CA GLY A 46 12.19 -18.17 5.89
C GLY A 46 11.77 -16.74 5.59
N THR A 47 12.05 -15.90 6.57
CA THR A 47 11.86 -14.45 6.56
C THR A 47 13.21 -13.76 6.47
N THR A 48 14.16 -14.36 5.75
CA THR A 48 15.56 -13.91 5.68
C THR A 48 15.76 -12.71 4.77
N ALA A 49 14.66 -12.14 4.28
CA ALA A 49 14.58 -10.99 3.41
C ALA A 49 15.14 -11.14 1.98
N ASN A 50 15.73 -12.28 1.62
CA ASN A 50 16.18 -12.54 0.25
C ASN A 50 14.99 -12.78 -0.70
N LEU A 51 14.93 -11.99 -1.77
CA LEU A 51 13.86 -11.96 -2.77
C LEU A 51 14.16 -12.71 -4.07
N ASN A 52 15.09 -13.67 -4.08
CA ASN A 52 15.41 -14.38 -5.31
C ASN A 52 14.15 -15.04 -5.94
N ALA A 53 13.90 -14.69 -7.19
CA ALA A 53 12.99 -15.40 -8.07
C ALA A 53 13.78 -15.90 -9.27
N ASP A 54 13.65 -17.19 -9.58
CA ASP A 54 14.41 -17.84 -10.63
C ASP A 54 13.60 -18.87 -11.41
N SER A 55 13.98 -19.07 -12.68
CA SER A 55 13.36 -20.08 -13.56
C SER A 55 14.21 -21.33 -13.76
N SER A 56 15.41 -21.39 -13.16
CA SER A 56 16.29 -22.57 -13.22
C SER A 56 17.29 -22.61 -12.07
N GLY A 57 16.82 -22.43 -10.84
CA GLY A 57 17.61 -22.57 -9.64
C GLY A 57 18.27 -23.96 -9.48
N PRO A 58 19.08 -24.15 -8.42
CA PRO A 58 19.82 -25.40 -8.18
C PRO A 58 18.90 -26.63 -8.24
N ALA A 59 19.36 -27.66 -8.96
CA ALA A 59 18.60 -28.90 -9.22
C ALA A 59 17.32 -28.74 -10.07
N GLY A 60 17.20 -27.64 -10.83
CA GLY A 60 16.08 -27.41 -11.76
C GLY A 60 14.79 -26.96 -11.06
N GLN A 61 14.91 -26.46 -9.83
CA GLN A 61 13.78 -25.86 -9.12
C GLN A 61 13.65 -24.40 -9.52
N THR A 62 12.42 -23.91 -9.62
CA THR A 62 12.12 -22.50 -9.85
C THR A 62 11.77 -21.84 -8.53
N ARG A 63 11.96 -20.53 -8.41
CA ARG A 63 11.57 -19.74 -7.24
C ARG A 63 10.56 -18.66 -7.57
N ASN A 64 9.52 -18.57 -6.75
CA ASN A 64 8.62 -17.43 -6.68
C ASN A 64 8.90 -16.70 -5.36
N ASN A 65 8.92 -15.37 -5.40
CA ASN A 65 9.21 -14.54 -4.25
C ASN A 65 7.95 -13.88 -3.70
N TRP A 66 8.07 -13.26 -2.52
CA TRP A 66 6.96 -12.54 -1.89
C TRP A 66 7.46 -11.35 -1.07
N LEU A 67 6.62 -10.32 -1.02
CA LEU A 67 6.80 -9.11 -0.23
C LEU A 67 5.58 -8.92 0.66
N GLY A 68 5.80 -8.59 1.93
CA GLY A 68 4.75 -8.23 2.87
C GLY A 68 4.88 -6.82 3.40
N PHE A 69 3.75 -6.15 3.60
CA PHE A 69 3.67 -4.74 3.98
C PHE A 69 2.65 -4.56 5.11
N ASP A 70 3.00 -3.75 6.10
CA ASP A 70 2.11 -3.33 7.18
C ASP A 70 1.35 -2.05 6.76
N LEU A 71 0.04 -2.16 6.55
CA LEU A 71 -0.82 -1.05 6.17
C LEU A 71 -1.57 -0.44 7.36
N THR A 72 -1.22 -0.80 8.61
CA THR A 72 -1.89 -0.26 9.82
C THR A 72 -1.69 1.24 9.99
N GLY A 73 -0.58 1.78 9.50
CA GLY A 73 -0.29 3.21 9.51
C GLY A 73 -0.83 4.00 8.32
N VAL A 74 -1.43 3.34 7.33
CA VAL A 74 -1.93 4.00 6.12
C VAL A 74 -3.32 4.58 6.37
N THR A 75 -3.48 5.87 6.12
CA THR A 75 -4.76 6.59 6.26
C THR A 75 -5.18 7.18 4.92
N GLY A 76 -6.48 7.37 4.72
CA GLY A 76 -7.00 7.80 3.42
C GLY A 76 -7.31 6.64 2.48
N THR A 77 -7.90 6.97 1.33
CA THR A 77 -8.10 6.02 0.24
C THR A 77 -6.90 6.05 -0.68
N ILE A 78 -6.29 4.90 -0.95
CA ILE A 78 -5.16 4.78 -1.89
C ILE A 78 -5.70 5.00 -3.30
N VAL A 79 -5.18 6.00 -4.00
CA VAL A 79 -5.60 6.35 -5.38
C VAL A 79 -4.59 5.88 -6.43
N SER A 80 -3.32 5.78 -6.05
CA SER A 80 -2.28 5.16 -6.88
C SER A 80 -1.19 4.59 -5.98
N ALA A 81 -0.49 3.57 -6.48
CA ALA A 81 0.62 2.96 -5.79
C ALA A 81 1.69 2.54 -6.80
N ARG A 82 2.94 2.59 -6.38
CA ARG A 82 4.09 2.06 -7.10
C ARG A 82 4.89 1.16 -6.18
N LEU A 83 5.23 -0.02 -6.67
CA LEU A 83 6.15 -0.91 -6.00
C LEU A 83 7.58 -0.62 -6.51
N GLU A 84 8.48 -0.36 -5.57
CA GLU A 84 9.91 -0.22 -5.79
C GLU A 84 10.61 -1.47 -5.27
N VAL A 85 11.44 -2.07 -6.12
CA VAL A 85 12.21 -3.29 -5.78
C VAL A 85 13.63 -3.14 -6.31
N ALA A 86 14.60 -2.99 -5.41
CA ALA A 86 16.01 -3.05 -5.82
C ALA A 86 16.38 -4.43 -6.33
N SER A 87 17.35 -4.46 -7.23
CA SER A 87 17.98 -5.68 -7.72
C SER A 87 19.48 -5.67 -7.45
N ASP A 88 20.01 -6.82 -7.06
CA ASP A 88 21.44 -7.09 -7.09
C ASP A 88 21.98 -6.87 -8.53
N PRO A 89 23.16 -6.24 -8.71
CA PRO A 89 23.80 -6.07 -10.01
C PRO A 89 24.33 -7.36 -10.64
N GLN A 90 24.43 -8.46 -9.89
CA GLN A 90 24.85 -9.77 -10.38
C GLN A 90 23.70 -10.60 -10.97
N ASN A 91 22.44 -10.14 -10.84
CA ASN A 91 21.29 -10.80 -11.46
C ASN A 91 21.30 -10.64 -12.98
N ASP A 92 20.42 -11.40 -13.63
CA ASP A 92 20.14 -11.23 -15.04
C ASP A 92 19.11 -10.13 -15.28
N SER A 93 19.03 -9.62 -16.51
CA SER A 93 18.04 -8.60 -16.92
C SER A 93 17.18 -9.09 -18.09
N GLY A 94 16.07 -8.39 -18.34
CA GLY A 94 15.20 -8.63 -19.50
C GLY A 94 14.01 -9.55 -19.23
N GLN A 95 13.89 -10.08 -18.00
CA GLN A 95 12.76 -10.91 -17.61
C GLN A 95 11.49 -10.07 -17.51
N LEU A 96 10.37 -10.60 -18.02
CA LEU A 96 9.06 -10.02 -17.73
C LEU A 96 8.64 -10.48 -16.33
N PHE A 97 8.71 -9.58 -15.37
CA PHE A 97 8.39 -9.88 -13.99
C PHE A 97 6.95 -9.46 -13.66
N SER A 98 6.19 -10.37 -13.07
CA SER A 98 4.79 -10.18 -12.69
C SER A 98 4.65 -10.19 -11.17
N TRP A 99 3.87 -9.25 -10.66
CA TRP A 99 3.50 -9.15 -9.27
C TRP A 99 2.01 -9.46 -9.11
N SER A 100 1.69 -10.56 -8.44
CA SER A 100 0.36 -11.16 -8.35
C SER A 100 -0.19 -11.13 -6.93
N GLY A 101 -1.52 -11.10 -6.81
CA GLY A 101 -2.20 -11.22 -5.52
C GLY A 101 -1.94 -12.57 -4.85
N VAL A 102 -1.83 -12.56 -3.53
CA VAL A 102 -1.56 -13.74 -2.70
C VAL A 102 -2.79 -14.01 -1.84
N SER A 103 -3.30 -15.25 -1.86
CA SER A 103 -4.43 -15.66 -1.01
C SER A 103 -3.97 -16.31 0.29
N THR A 104 -2.73 -16.80 0.34
CA THR A 104 -2.08 -17.31 1.54
C THR A 104 -2.03 -16.22 2.61
N PRO A 105 -2.51 -16.49 3.84
CA PRO A 105 -2.41 -15.54 4.93
C PRO A 105 -0.95 -15.12 5.17
N TYR A 106 -0.71 -13.82 5.36
CA TYR A 106 0.64 -13.29 5.58
C TYR A 106 1.41 -14.02 6.69
N ALA A 107 0.74 -14.41 7.79
CA ALA A 107 1.35 -15.14 8.90
C ALA A 107 1.87 -16.55 8.53
N SER A 108 1.47 -17.11 7.38
CA SER A 108 1.92 -18.41 6.88
C SER A 108 3.09 -18.30 5.89
N LEU A 109 3.40 -17.11 5.39
CA LEU A 109 4.51 -16.89 4.46
C LEU A 109 5.86 -17.01 5.19
N GLY A 110 6.76 -17.82 4.64
CA GLY A 110 8.10 -18.06 5.21
C GLY A 110 8.12 -18.93 6.48
N THR A 111 7.00 -19.52 6.89
CA THR A 111 6.93 -20.29 8.15
C THR A 111 6.76 -21.79 7.95
N VAL A 112 6.22 -22.21 6.80
CA VAL A 112 5.98 -23.62 6.46
C VAL A 112 6.44 -23.90 5.04
N SER A 113 7.03 -25.07 4.82
CA SER A 113 7.32 -25.57 3.47
C SER A 113 6.01 -25.98 2.78
N SER A 114 5.74 -25.46 1.58
CA SER A 114 4.48 -25.71 0.88
C SER A 114 4.57 -25.40 -0.61
N VAL A 115 4.25 -26.39 -1.44
CA VAL A 115 4.07 -26.22 -2.90
C VAL A 115 2.84 -25.36 -3.22
N ALA A 116 1.80 -25.43 -2.39
CA ALA A 116 0.60 -24.62 -2.59
C ALA A 116 0.90 -23.12 -2.42
N ILE A 117 1.77 -22.77 -1.47
CA ILE A 117 2.21 -21.38 -1.29
C ILE A 117 3.02 -20.94 -2.50
N PHE A 118 3.98 -21.75 -2.97
CA PHE A 118 4.75 -21.46 -4.19
C PHE A 118 3.85 -21.11 -5.39
N ASN A 119 2.81 -21.90 -5.65
CA ASN A 119 1.87 -21.66 -6.75
C ASN A 119 1.05 -20.37 -6.53
N ASP A 120 0.56 -20.14 -5.31
CA ASP A 120 -0.22 -18.96 -4.95
C ASP A 120 0.55 -17.64 -5.16
N LEU A 121 1.88 -17.65 -5.09
CA LEU A 121 2.71 -16.48 -5.38
C LEU A 121 2.73 -16.07 -6.87
N GLY A 122 2.32 -16.94 -7.78
CA GLY A 122 2.32 -16.70 -9.23
C GLY A 122 0.94 -16.73 -9.89
N ASP A 123 -0.01 -17.50 -9.35
CA ASP A 123 -1.29 -17.81 -10.01
C ASP A 123 -2.42 -16.80 -9.74
N GLY A 124 -2.19 -15.84 -8.83
CA GLY A 124 -3.17 -14.82 -8.50
C GLY A 124 -3.37 -13.75 -9.57
N PRO A 125 -4.35 -12.83 -9.40
CA PRO A 125 -4.53 -11.70 -10.30
C PRO A 125 -3.27 -10.83 -10.35
N ILE A 126 -2.80 -10.50 -11.55
CA ILE A 126 -1.63 -9.63 -11.74
C ILE A 126 -2.00 -8.20 -11.32
N TYR A 127 -1.27 -7.66 -10.35
CA TYR A 127 -1.40 -6.29 -9.85
C TYR A 127 -0.41 -5.34 -10.49
N ALA A 128 0.77 -5.82 -10.89
CA ALA A 128 1.72 -5.05 -11.68
C ALA A 128 2.62 -5.98 -12.51
N GLN A 129 3.22 -5.43 -13.56
CA GLN A 129 4.15 -6.17 -14.40
C GLN A 129 5.15 -5.19 -15.03
N GLY A 130 6.38 -5.65 -15.29
CA GLY A 130 7.39 -4.85 -15.94
C GLY A 130 8.65 -5.66 -16.26
N THR A 131 9.52 -5.11 -17.10
CA THR A 131 10.80 -5.74 -17.41
C THR A 131 11.79 -5.50 -16.28
N HIS A 132 12.33 -6.58 -15.72
CA HIS A 132 13.38 -6.52 -14.70
C HIS A 132 14.71 -6.08 -15.30
N THR A 133 15.43 -5.22 -14.58
CA THR A 133 16.80 -4.80 -14.86
C THR A 133 17.64 -4.93 -13.60
N ALA A 134 18.80 -5.58 -13.74
CA ALA A 134 19.73 -5.81 -12.65
C ALA A 134 20.42 -4.52 -12.19
N GLY A 135 20.80 -4.46 -10.91
CA GLY A 135 21.60 -3.36 -10.34
C GLY A 135 20.88 -2.02 -10.17
N ILE A 136 19.56 -1.97 -10.40
CA ILE A 136 18.75 -0.75 -10.24
C ILE A 136 17.54 -0.98 -9.34
N ILE A 137 16.86 0.11 -8.98
CA ILE A 137 15.51 0.06 -8.40
C ILE A 137 14.52 -0.08 -9.55
N ASN A 138 13.87 -1.24 -9.61
CA ASN A 138 12.81 -1.54 -10.56
C ASN A 138 11.49 -0.94 -10.05
N LEU A 139 10.73 -0.32 -10.96
CA LEU A 139 9.52 0.41 -10.65
C LEU A 139 8.32 -0.27 -11.32
N PHE A 140 7.33 -0.65 -10.52
CA PHE A 140 6.13 -1.33 -10.99
C PHE A 140 4.89 -0.55 -10.57
N ASP A 141 4.19 0.04 -11.53
CA ASP A 141 2.94 0.76 -11.26
C ASP A 141 1.81 -0.25 -10.97
N ILE A 142 1.14 -0.08 -9.83
CA ILE A 142 0.04 -0.95 -9.40
C ILE A 142 -1.23 -0.59 -10.17
N ASN A 143 -1.85 -1.58 -10.81
CA ASN A 143 -3.07 -1.42 -11.58
C ASN A 143 -4.34 -1.32 -10.70
N GLY A 144 -5.50 -1.07 -11.31
CA GLY A 144 -6.76 -0.90 -10.58
C GLY A 144 -7.16 -2.08 -9.68
N ALA A 145 -6.83 -3.32 -10.06
CA ALA A 145 -7.12 -4.49 -9.23
C ALA A 145 -6.22 -4.52 -7.99
N GLY A 146 -4.93 -4.19 -8.15
CA GLY A 146 -4.01 -4.06 -7.02
C GLY A 146 -4.36 -2.90 -6.09
N ILE A 147 -4.80 -1.76 -6.64
CA ILE A 147 -5.31 -0.63 -5.83
C ILE A 147 -6.55 -1.03 -5.03
N ALA A 148 -7.47 -1.79 -5.62
CA ALA A 148 -8.64 -2.31 -4.90
C ALA A 148 -8.22 -3.26 -3.76
N ALA A 149 -7.26 -4.15 -4.02
CA ALA A 149 -6.73 -5.06 -3.01
C ALA A 149 -6.03 -4.34 -1.86
N LEU A 150 -5.21 -3.32 -2.16
CA LEU A 150 -4.54 -2.49 -1.15
C LEU A 150 -5.56 -1.76 -0.27
N ASN A 151 -6.59 -1.15 -0.86
CA ASN A 151 -7.64 -0.47 -0.11
C ASN A 151 -8.45 -1.46 0.77
N ALA A 152 -8.68 -2.67 0.30
CA ALA A 152 -9.35 -3.72 1.07
C ALA A 152 -8.50 -4.22 2.26
N ALA A 153 -7.18 -4.04 2.21
CA ALA A 153 -6.24 -4.48 3.25
C ALA A 153 -5.80 -3.35 4.21
N LEU A 154 -6.32 -2.13 4.06
CA LEU A 154 -6.03 -1.02 4.98
C LEU A 154 -6.29 -1.43 6.44
N GLY A 155 -5.36 -1.10 7.34
CA GLY A 155 -5.45 -1.52 8.75
C GLY A 155 -4.94 -2.94 9.03
N SER A 156 -4.34 -3.63 8.05
CA SER A 156 -3.86 -5.00 8.19
C SER A 156 -2.55 -5.25 7.43
N MET A 157 -2.03 -6.47 7.54
CA MET A 157 -0.89 -6.92 6.72
C MET A 157 -1.37 -7.26 5.30
N TRP A 158 -0.60 -6.85 4.30
CA TRP A 158 -0.85 -7.17 2.90
C TRP A 158 0.38 -7.84 2.28
N ALA A 159 0.18 -8.77 1.35
CA ALA A 159 1.26 -9.46 0.67
C ALA A 159 1.04 -9.48 -0.85
N ILE A 160 2.15 -9.52 -1.59
CA ILE A 160 2.19 -9.66 -3.03
C ILE A 160 3.26 -10.68 -3.42
N GLY A 161 2.95 -11.52 -4.40
CA GLY A 161 3.82 -12.58 -4.90
C GLY A 161 4.48 -12.13 -6.19
N GLY A 162 5.71 -12.55 -6.41
CA GLY A 162 6.48 -12.24 -7.61
C GLY A 162 6.92 -13.49 -8.33
N SER A 163 6.79 -13.47 -9.66
CA SER A 163 7.17 -14.56 -10.55
C SER A 163 7.57 -14.01 -11.92
N HIS A 164 8.33 -14.79 -12.69
CA HIS A 164 8.65 -14.47 -14.08
C HIS A 164 8.52 -15.71 -14.97
N ASP A 165 8.31 -15.47 -16.27
CA ASP A 165 8.00 -16.48 -17.27
C ASP A 165 9.25 -17.14 -17.91
N GLY A 166 10.44 -16.86 -17.38
CA GLY A 166 11.72 -17.49 -17.80
C GLY A 166 12.19 -17.15 -19.22
N ALA A 167 11.52 -16.25 -19.95
CA ALA A 167 11.88 -15.89 -21.33
C ALA A 167 13.12 -14.98 -21.45
N GLY A 168 13.66 -14.54 -20.32
CA GLY A 168 14.99 -13.95 -20.15
C GLY A 168 15.48 -14.33 -18.77
N GLY A 169 16.81 -14.35 -18.57
CA GLY A 169 17.52 -14.37 -17.29
C GLY A 169 17.09 -15.35 -16.19
N ILE A 170 18.04 -16.04 -15.57
CA ILE A 170 17.78 -17.06 -14.57
C ILE A 170 17.43 -16.44 -13.22
N ASP A 171 18.16 -15.44 -12.75
CA ASP A 171 18.00 -14.85 -11.42
C ASP A 171 17.43 -13.42 -11.48
N ALA A 172 16.40 -13.14 -10.68
CA ALA A 172 15.83 -11.81 -10.48
C ALA A 172 15.93 -11.36 -9.01
N PHE A 173 16.23 -10.08 -8.81
CA PHE A 173 16.36 -9.37 -7.54
C PHE A 173 17.43 -9.87 -6.54
N GLY A 174 17.49 -11.15 -6.16
CA GLY A 174 18.18 -11.59 -4.95
C GLY A 174 19.29 -12.65 -5.04
N PHE A 175 20.22 -12.53 -6.00
CA PHE A 175 21.35 -13.47 -6.16
C PHE A 175 22.06 -13.80 -4.83
N THR A 176 22.23 -15.11 -4.54
CA THR A 176 22.90 -15.74 -3.36
C THR A 176 22.40 -15.30 -1.97
N SER A 177 22.41 -14.00 -1.68
CA SER A 177 21.97 -13.38 -0.43
C SER A 177 21.37 -11.97 -0.63
N GLY A 178 21.20 -11.52 -1.88
CA GLY A 178 20.97 -10.13 -2.28
C GLY A 178 19.55 -9.60 -2.12
N VAL A 179 19.48 -8.30 -1.86
CA VAL A 179 18.31 -7.45 -1.58
C VAL A 179 17.52 -7.90 -0.35
N ASN A 180 17.83 -7.27 0.79
CA ASN A 180 17.18 -7.48 2.07
C ASN A 180 16.17 -6.36 2.39
N GLN A 181 15.46 -6.53 3.51
CA GLN A 181 14.64 -5.49 4.09
C GLN A 181 15.50 -4.23 4.33
N GLY A 182 15.06 -3.11 3.75
CA GLY A 182 15.78 -1.83 3.80
C GLY A 182 16.45 -1.43 2.48
N ASP A 183 16.66 -2.37 1.55
CA ASP A 183 17.28 -2.12 0.24
C ASP A 183 16.26 -1.56 -0.79
N HIS A 184 15.38 -0.63 -0.40
CA HIS A 184 14.29 -0.14 -1.28
C HIS A 184 13.34 -1.24 -1.77
N LEU A 185 12.76 -1.96 -0.81
CA LEU A 185 11.57 -2.79 -0.99
C LEU A 185 10.38 -2.00 -0.45
N ARG A 186 9.66 -1.29 -1.31
CA ARG A 186 8.75 -0.23 -0.85
C ARG A 186 7.50 -0.10 -1.71
N LEU A 187 6.37 0.14 -1.05
CA LEU A 187 5.19 0.74 -1.68
C LEU A 187 5.21 2.25 -1.50
N VAL A 188 5.20 2.98 -2.61
CA VAL A 188 4.97 4.43 -2.66
C VAL A 188 3.49 4.64 -2.96
N LEU A 189 2.75 5.06 -1.94
CA LEU A 189 1.31 5.25 -1.99
C LEU A 189 0.98 6.73 -2.15
N ASN A 190 0.01 7.02 -3.01
CA ASN A 190 -0.67 8.30 -3.04
C ASN A 190 -2.08 8.09 -2.48
N THR A 191 -2.45 8.87 -1.48
CA THR A 191 -3.73 8.76 -0.79
C THR A 191 -4.55 10.03 -0.99
N ALA A 192 -5.86 9.86 -1.16
CA ALA A 192 -6.82 10.94 -1.03
C ALA A 192 -7.32 10.99 0.42
N ALA A 193 -7.46 12.19 0.98
CA ALA A 193 -7.99 12.31 2.33
C ALA A 193 -9.43 11.80 2.40
N VAL A 194 -9.78 11.15 3.50
CA VAL A 194 -11.17 10.84 3.82
C VAL A 194 -11.84 12.15 4.21
N PRO A 195 -12.93 12.59 3.55
CA PRO A 195 -13.68 13.75 4.02
C PRO A 195 -14.14 13.48 5.44
N GLU A 196 -13.71 14.31 6.40
CA GLU A 196 -14.21 14.16 7.77
C GLU A 196 -15.75 14.26 7.73
N PRO A 197 -16.47 13.36 8.43
CA PRO A 197 -17.90 13.49 8.51
C PRO A 197 -18.22 14.86 9.10
N THR A 198 -19.21 15.55 8.52
CA THR A 198 -19.74 16.86 8.94
C THR A 198 -20.22 16.91 10.41
N GLY A 199 -20.03 15.84 11.19
CA GLY A 199 -20.30 15.74 12.62
C GLY A 199 -19.59 16.80 13.46
N LEU A 200 -18.37 17.23 13.13
CA LEU A 200 -17.72 18.34 13.85
C LEU A 200 -18.42 19.68 13.61
N ALA A 201 -18.89 19.93 12.38
CA ALA A 201 -19.74 21.08 12.09
C ALA A 201 -21.09 20.99 12.82
N LEU A 202 -21.66 19.78 12.95
CA LEU A 202 -22.91 19.54 13.68
C LEU A 202 -22.75 19.77 15.20
N CYS A 203 -21.63 19.33 15.80
CA CYS A 203 -21.31 19.57 17.21
C CYS A 203 -21.12 21.06 17.50
N GLY A 204 -20.45 21.79 16.60
CA GLY A 204 -20.32 23.25 16.70
C GLY A 204 -21.67 23.98 16.63
N LEU A 205 -22.55 23.56 15.72
CA LEU A 205 -23.91 24.09 15.60
C LEU A 205 -24.76 23.79 16.85
N GLY A 206 -24.64 22.59 17.41
CA GLY A 206 -25.33 22.20 18.64
C GLY A 206 -24.95 23.09 19.83
N ILE A 207 -23.65 23.32 20.05
CA ILE A 207 -23.16 24.16 21.15
C ILE A 207 -23.59 25.62 20.96
N ALA A 208 -23.55 26.16 19.74
CA ALA A 208 -24.01 27.51 19.43
C ALA A 208 -25.52 27.67 19.66
N ALA A 209 -26.34 26.68 19.26
CA ALA A 209 -27.78 26.68 19.45
C ALA A 209 -28.18 26.60 20.94
N PHE A 210 -27.49 25.78 21.73
CA PHE A 210 -27.70 25.71 23.18
C PHE A 210 -27.22 26.97 23.92
N GLY A 211 -26.11 27.58 23.49
CA GLY A 211 -25.63 28.85 24.03
C GLY A 211 -26.58 30.02 23.78
N ALA A 212 -27.19 30.08 22.59
CA ALA A 212 -28.21 31.09 22.26
C ALA A 212 -29.51 30.91 23.05
N ARG A 213 -29.89 29.66 23.39
CA ARG A 213 -31.09 29.37 24.19
C ARG A 213 -30.95 29.80 25.66
N ARG A 214 -29.73 29.81 26.22
CA ARG A 214 -29.47 30.21 27.61
C ARG A 214 -29.50 31.73 27.87
N ARG A 215 -29.40 32.58 26.83
CA ARG A 215 -29.48 34.05 26.97
C ARG A 215 -30.91 34.62 26.92
N ARG A 216 -31.94 33.77 26.88
CA ARG A 216 -33.36 34.17 26.85
C ARG A 216 -34.14 33.82 28.13
N VAL A 217 -33.45 33.51 29.23
CA VAL A 217 -34.07 33.40 30.57
C VAL A 217 -33.53 34.52 31.43
#